data_AF-A0A9P6V119-F1
#
_entry.id   AF-A0A9P6V119-F1
#
_cell.length_a   1.000
_cell.length_b   1.000
_cell.length_c   1.000
_cell.angle_alpha   90.00
_cell.angle_beta   90.00
_cell.angle_gamma   90.00
#
_symmetry.space_group_name_H-M   'P 1'
#
loop_
_entity.id
_entity.type
_entity.pdbx_description
1 polymer ?
#
loop_
_entity_poly.entity_id
_entity_poly.type
_entity_poly.pdbx_seq_one_letter_code
_entity_poly.pdbx_strand_id
1 'polypeptide(L)'
;MKPIQQETIKNAIWLMKDGFSMRETAKRLNISKSTVAKIRFKDKENMEKDNGGRPRKITAETTEHLKLNMKRGVLRTSIYAMKEANRLLPQPVSVTTVRRRLREAGIIAKKIMKRPALKQQHINGQLQF
;
A
#
# COMPACT_ATOMS: atom_id res chain seq x y z
N MET A 1 17.72 33.88 20.02
CA MET A 1 17.33 33.71 18.59
C MET A 1 16.04 34.47 18.35
N LYS A 2 15.96 35.33 17.33
CA LYS A 2 14.69 35.98 16.96
C LYS A 2 13.73 34.95 16.36
N PRO A 3 12.45 34.95 16.73
CA PRO A 3 11.45 34.09 16.09
C PRO A 3 11.31 34.45 14.62
N ILE A 4 11.13 33.43 13.77
CA ILE A 4 10.89 33.63 12.34
C ILE A 4 9.51 34.25 12.15
N GLN A 5 9.42 35.18 11.20
CA GLN A 5 8.15 35.83 10.84
C GLN A 5 7.13 34.77 10.38
N GLN A 6 5.87 34.93 10.84
CA GLN A 6 4.79 33.98 10.53
C GLN A 6 4.55 33.85 9.02
N GLU A 7 4.77 34.93 8.26
CA GLU A 7 4.65 34.95 6.81
C GLU A 7 5.67 34.01 6.14
N THR A 8 6.92 34.03 6.59
CA THR A 8 7.96 33.11 6.08
C THR A 8 7.60 31.64 6.35
N ILE A 9 6.94 31.36 7.49
CA ILE A 9 6.47 30.01 7.82
C ILE A 9 5.37 29.59 6.84
N LYS A 10 4.37 30.46 6.61
CA LYS A 10 3.28 30.20 5.66
C LYS A 10 3.82 29.95 4.24
N ASN A 11 4.74 30.80 3.79
CA ASN A 11 5.36 30.66 2.46
C ASN A 11 6.16 29.37 2.34
N ALA A 12 6.88 28.96 3.40
CA ALA A 12 7.60 27.69 3.42
C ALA A 12 6.66 26.48 3.32
N ILE A 13 5.53 26.51 4.03
CA ILE A 13 4.52 25.45 3.96
C ILE A 13 3.92 25.39 2.56
N TRP A 14 3.55 26.54 1.99
CA TRP A 14 2.98 26.62 0.64
C TRP A 14 3.94 26.03 -0.40
N LEU A 15 5.22 26.43 -0.39
CA LEU A 15 6.23 25.89 -1.30
C LEU A 15 6.42 24.36 -1.15
N MET A 16 6.38 23.83 0.08
CA MET A 16 6.50 22.39 0.30
C MET A 16 5.26 21.62 -0.18
N LYS A 17 4.07 22.21 -0.06
CA LYS A 17 2.82 21.64 -0.59
C LYS A 17 2.78 21.68 -2.12
N ASP A 18 3.41 22.68 -2.73
CA ASP A 18 3.59 22.79 -4.18
C ASP A 18 4.63 21.80 -4.74
N GLY A 19 5.24 20.97 -3.88
CA GLY A 19 6.16 19.89 -4.28
C GLY A 19 7.64 20.27 -4.27
N PHE A 20 8.01 21.48 -3.85
CA PHE A 20 9.42 21.85 -3.74
C PHE A 20 10.12 21.11 -2.60
N SER A 21 11.36 20.70 -2.86
CA SER A 21 12.19 20.03 -1.86
C SER A 21 12.59 20.99 -0.75
N MET A 22 12.84 20.47 0.47
CA MET A 22 13.31 21.30 1.60
C MET A 22 14.56 22.13 1.27
N ARG A 23 15.42 21.65 0.36
CA ARG A 23 16.63 22.35 -0.07
C ARG A 23 16.31 23.51 -1.02
N GLU A 24 15.34 23.35 -1.90
CA GLU A 24 14.88 24.43 -2.80
C GLU A 24 14.09 25.49 -2.03
N THR A 25 13.21 25.08 -1.12
CA THR A 25 12.47 26.00 -0.24
C THR A 25 13.43 26.85 0.59
N ALA A 26 14.49 26.25 1.14
CA ALA A 26 15.54 26.96 1.87
C ALA A 26 16.25 28.00 1.00
N LYS A 27 16.59 27.65 -0.25
CA LYS A 27 17.22 28.58 -1.21
C LYS A 27 16.29 29.74 -1.57
N ARG A 28 15.01 29.48 -1.86
CA ARG A 28 14.04 30.52 -2.26
C ARG A 28 13.74 31.52 -1.15
N LEU A 29 13.61 31.03 0.09
CA LEU A 29 13.29 31.87 1.25
C LEU A 29 14.53 32.41 1.96
N ASN A 30 15.74 32.10 1.46
CA ASN A 30 17.02 32.45 2.07
C ASN A 30 17.11 32.11 3.56
N ILE A 31 16.62 30.91 3.92
CA ILE A 31 16.65 30.38 5.30
C ILE A 31 17.43 29.07 5.36
N SER A 32 17.90 28.72 6.55
CA SER A 32 18.62 27.47 6.73
C SER A 32 17.72 26.24 6.46
N LYS A 33 18.31 25.17 5.91
CA LYS A 33 17.60 23.89 5.70
C LYS A 33 17.04 23.32 7.02
N SER A 34 17.76 23.50 8.14
CA SER A 34 17.32 23.03 9.45
C SER A 34 16.08 23.79 9.95
N THR A 35 15.95 25.08 9.62
CA THR A 35 14.74 25.87 9.85
C THR A 35 13.55 25.29 9.10
N VAL A 36 13.70 25.02 7.80
CA VAL A 36 12.64 24.42 6.97
C VAL A 36 12.22 23.05 7.52
N ALA A 37 13.19 22.23 7.95
CA ALA A 37 12.91 20.93 8.56
C ALA A 37 12.10 21.05 9.86
N LYS A 38 12.38 22.05 10.71
CA LYS A 38 11.58 22.33 11.92
C LYS A 38 10.15 22.76 11.58
N ILE A 39 9.97 23.59 10.55
CA ILE A 39 8.65 24.00 10.07
C ILE A 39 7.87 22.79 9.58
N ARG A 40 8.48 21.95 8.73
CA ARG A 40 7.88 20.70 8.25
C ARG A 40 7.53 19.73 9.36
N PHE A 41 8.38 19.62 10.39
CA PHE A 41 8.10 18.74 11.52
C PHE A 41 6.91 19.21 12.36
N LYS A 42 6.74 20.54 12.52
CA LYS A 42 5.57 21.11 13.21
C LYS A 42 4.27 20.91 12.43
N ASP A 43 4.31 20.97 11.10
CA ASP A 43 3.14 20.84 10.23
C ASP A 43 3.02 19.44 9.57
N LYS A 44 3.66 18.43 10.18
CA LYS A 44 3.83 17.09 9.59
C LYS A 44 2.51 16.39 9.28
N GLU A 45 1.47 16.64 10.07
CA GLU A 45 0.14 16.03 9.90
C GLU A 45 -0.60 16.55 8.66
N ASN A 46 -0.32 17.79 8.25
CA ASN A 46 -0.94 18.45 7.10
C ASN A 46 -0.10 18.37 5.82
N MET A 47 0.99 17.61 5.84
CA MET A 47 1.90 17.44 4.72
C MET A 47 1.83 16.02 4.17
N GLU A 48 1.96 15.90 2.85
CA GLU A 48 2.05 14.60 2.21
C GLU A 48 3.25 13.81 2.74
N LYS A 49 2.98 12.57 3.10
CA LYS A 49 3.99 11.65 3.61
C LYS A 49 4.65 10.95 2.43
N ASP A 50 5.94 11.22 2.24
CA ASP A 50 6.77 10.40 1.36
C ASP A 50 6.88 9.00 1.96
N ASN A 51 6.31 8.02 1.26
CA ASN A 51 6.36 6.61 1.66
C ASN A 51 7.74 5.99 1.39
N GLY A 52 8.57 6.66 0.60
CA GLY A 52 9.93 6.25 0.25
C GLY A 52 10.04 4.81 -0.27
N GLY A 53 11.28 4.34 -0.31
CA GLY A 53 11.58 2.94 -0.61
C GLY A 53 11.71 2.62 -2.11
N ARG A 54 12.28 1.44 -2.38
CA ARG A 54 12.53 0.96 -3.75
C ARG A 54 11.21 0.60 -4.44
N PRO A 55 11.04 0.93 -5.73
CA PRO A 55 9.92 0.44 -6.54
C PRO A 55 9.76 -1.08 -6.45
N ARG A 56 8.52 -1.53 -6.47
CA ARG A 56 8.17 -2.95 -6.35
C ARG A 56 8.64 -3.71 -7.59
N LYS A 57 9.12 -4.95 -7.41
CA LYS A 57 9.49 -5.84 -8.53
C LYS A 57 8.30 -6.27 -9.39
N ILE A 58 7.14 -6.47 -8.76
CA ILE A 58 5.88 -6.82 -9.44
C ILE A 58 5.11 -5.52 -9.70
N THR A 59 4.73 -5.29 -10.95
CA THR A 59 3.92 -4.15 -11.39
C THR A 59 2.44 -4.33 -11.00
N ALA A 60 1.67 -3.24 -11.03
CA ALA A 60 0.23 -3.30 -10.75
C ALA A 60 -0.51 -4.16 -11.80
N GLU A 61 -0.17 -3.98 -13.08
CA GLU A 61 -0.75 -4.72 -14.20
C GLU A 61 -0.55 -6.23 -14.07
N THR A 62 0.69 -6.66 -13.78
CA THR A 62 0.97 -8.09 -13.57
C THR A 62 0.22 -8.64 -12.36
N THR A 63 0.03 -7.85 -11.31
CA THR A 63 -0.78 -8.26 -10.15
C THR A 63 -2.25 -8.48 -10.52
N GLU A 64 -2.85 -7.57 -11.27
CA GLU A 64 -4.24 -7.69 -11.72
C GLU A 64 -4.43 -8.85 -12.71
N HIS A 65 -3.47 -9.06 -13.61
CA HIS A 65 -3.46 -10.22 -14.51
C HIS A 65 -3.48 -11.55 -13.74
N LEU A 66 -2.59 -11.70 -12.75
CA LEU A 66 -2.54 -12.91 -11.91
C LEU A 66 -3.84 -13.09 -11.12
N LYS A 67 -4.36 -12.02 -10.52
CA LYS A 67 -5.63 -12.02 -9.78
C LYS A 67 -6.80 -12.47 -10.65
N LEU A 68 -6.90 -11.95 -11.87
CA LEU A 68 -7.92 -12.34 -12.84
C LEU A 68 -7.84 -13.83 -13.18
N ASN A 69 -6.64 -14.32 -13.49
CA ASN A 69 -6.42 -15.73 -13.83
C ASN A 69 -6.66 -16.67 -12.65
N MET A 70 -6.37 -16.24 -11.41
CA MET A 70 -6.74 -16.99 -10.21
C MET A 70 -8.25 -17.04 -10.00
N LYS A 71 -8.97 -15.92 -10.19
CA LYS A 71 -10.43 -15.88 -10.09
C LYS A 71 -11.11 -16.77 -11.14
N ARG A 72 -10.53 -16.85 -12.35
CA ARG A 72 -10.99 -17.73 -13.43
C ARG A 72 -10.65 -19.21 -13.20
N GLY A 73 -9.87 -19.54 -12.18
CA GLY A 73 -9.47 -20.91 -11.87
C GLY A 73 -8.34 -21.47 -12.75
N VAL A 74 -7.76 -20.65 -13.64
CA VAL A 74 -6.62 -21.03 -14.50
C VAL A 74 -5.38 -21.23 -13.64
N LEU A 75 -5.12 -20.30 -12.72
CA LEU A 75 -4.01 -20.37 -11.77
C LEU A 75 -4.52 -20.83 -10.40
N ARG A 76 -4.19 -22.06 -10.02
CA ARG A 76 -4.71 -22.66 -8.77
C ARG A 76 -3.89 -22.34 -7.53
N THR A 77 -2.58 -22.13 -7.67
CA THR A 77 -1.67 -21.93 -6.53
C THR A 77 -0.72 -20.78 -6.77
N SER A 78 -0.15 -20.24 -5.68
CA SER A 78 0.86 -19.18 -5.77
C SER A 78 2.13 -19.63 -6.50
N ILE A 79 2.41 -20.94 -6.59
CA ILE A 79 3.56 -21.47 -7.35
C ILE A 79 3.30 -21.31 -8.85
N TYR A 80 2.10 -21.67 -9.33
CA TYR A 80 1.72 -21.44 -10.73
C TYR A 80 1.67 -19.95 -11.05
N ALA A 81 1.13 -19.13 -10.14
CA ALA A 81 1.14 -17.68 -10.31
C ALA A 81 2.56 -17.10 -10.37
N MET A 82 3.52 -17.64 -9.63
CA MET A 82 4.93 -17.24 -9.73
C MET A 82 5.54 -17.62 -11.07
N LYS A 83 5.29 -18.84 -11.56
CA LYS A 83 5.78 -19.25 -12.89
C LYS A 83 5.25 -18.31 -13.97
N GLU A 84 3.98 -17.94 -13.90
CA GLU A 84 3.38 -17.00 -14.83
C GLU A 84 3.94 -15.58 -14.68
N ALA A 85 4.09 -15.09 -13.45
CA ALA A 85 4.71 -13.79 -13.19
C ALA A 85 6.14 -13.70 -13.77
N ASN A 86 6.92 -14.77 -13.62
CA ASN A 86 8.30 -14.83 -14.11
C ASN A 86 8.40 -14.91 -15.64
N ARG A 87 7.31 -15.24 -16.36
CA ARG A 87 7.25 -15.13 -17.82
C ARG A 87 7.01 -13.69 -18.29
N LEU A 88 6.25 -12.93 -17.50
CA LEU A 88 5.85 -11.57 -17.85
C LEU A 88 6.86 -10.51 -17.37
N LEU A 89 7.59 -10.80 -16.30
CA LEU A 89 8.51 -9.85 -15.66
C LEU A 89 9.94 -10.02 -16.17
N PRO A 90 10.71 -8.92 -16.30
CA PRO A 90 12.11 -8.97 -16.74
C PRO A 90 13.05 -9.58 -15.69
N GLN A 91 12.61 -9.68 -14.44
CA GLN A 91 13.40 -10.19 -13.32
C GLN A 91 12.57 -11.21 -12.55
N PRO A 92 13.15 -12.37 -12.19
CA PRO A 92 12.43 -13.40 -11.49
C PRO A 92 12.04 -12.94 -10.06
N VAL A 93 10.86 -13.36 -9.64
CA VAL A 93 10.28 -13.10 -8.33
C VAL A 93 10.03 -14.41 -7.58
N SER A 94 10.10 -14.35 -6.25
CA SER A 94 9.82 -15.50 -5.40
C SER A 94 8.32 -15.74 -5.23
N VAL A 95 7.94 -16.99 -4.91
CA VAL A 95 6.56 -17.34 -4.54
C VAL A 95 6.04 -16.47 -3.39
N THR A 96 6.89 -16.15 -2.41
CA THR A 96 6.53 -15.31 -1.26
C THR A 96 6.16 -13.89 -1.68
N THR A 97 6.89 -13.32 -2.65
CA THR A 97 6.61 -11.98 -3.19
C THR A 97 5.25 -11.96 -3.90
N VAL A 98 4.98 -12.97 -4.72
CA VAL A 98 3.69 -13.14 -5.42
C VAL A 98 2.55 -13.34 -4.44
N ARG A 99 2.71 -14.21 -3.44
CA ARG A 99 1.70 -14.45 -2.40
C ARG A 99 1.36 -13.18 -1.63
N ARG A 100 2.35 -12.36 -1.29
CA ARG A 100 2.11 -11.06 -0.62
C ARG A 100 1.25 -10.15 -1.50
N ARG A 101 1.56 -10.04 -2.79
CA ARG A 101 0.77 -9.24 -3.74
C ARG A 101 -0.66 -9.74 -3.89
N LEU A 102 -0.83 -11.05 -4.01
CA LEU A 102 -2.15 -11.67 -4.10
C LEU A 102 -2.99 -11.41 -2.84
N ARG A 103 -2.38 -11.47 -1.64
CA ARG A 103 -3.06 -11.10 -0.39
C ARG A 103 -3.45 -9.62 -0.34
N GLU A 104 -2.54 -8.72 -0.74
CA GLU A 104 -2.85 -7.28 -0.87
C GLU A 104 -4.02 -7.05 -1.86
N ALA A 105 -4.13 -7.87 -2.90
CA ALA A 105 -5.23 -7.83 -3.88
C ALA A 105 -6.50 -8.61 -3.46
N GLY A 106 -6.56 -9.11 -2.23
CA GLY A 106 -7.73 -9.82 -1.67
C GLY A 106 -7.82 -11.32 -2.01
N ILE A 107 -6.85 -11.89 -2.72
CA ILE A 107 -6.78 -13.33 -2.99
C ILE A 107 -6.10 -14.02 -1.81
N ILE A 108 -6.92 -14.48 -0.87
CA ILE A 108 -6.47 -15.14 0.35
C ILE A 108 -6.99 -16.57 0.34
N ALA A 109 -6.08 -17.53 0.50
CA ALA A 109 -6.47 -18.92 0.74
C ALA A 109 -7.14 -19.01 2.11
N LYS A 110 -8.42 -19.38 2.14
CA LYS A 110 -9.19 -19.61 3.36
C LYS A 110 -9.67 -21.04 3.40
N LYS A 111 -9.47 -21.72 4.52
CA LYS A 111 -10.11 -23.01 4.79
C LYS A 111 -11.58 -22.74 5.09
N ILE A 112 -12.48 -23.28 4.29
CA ILE A 112 -13.92 -23.23 4.58
C ILE A 112 -14.15 -24.13 5.80
N MET A 113 -14.59 -23.53 6.91
CA MET A 113 -15.00 -24.30 8.08
C MET A 113 -16.34 -24.96 7.77
N LYS A 114 -16.39 -26.29 7.86
CA LYS A 114 -17.67 -27.01 7.80
C LYS A 114 -18.50 -26.58 9.00
N ARG A 115 -19.76 -26.18 8.76
CA ARG A 115 -20.71 -25.98 9.85
C ARG A 115 -20.91 -27.32 10.58
N PRO A 116 -21.10 -27.34 11.90
CA PRO A 116 -21.46 -28.57 12.60
C PRO A 116 -22.76 -29.12 12.01
N ALA A 117 -22.85 -30.45 11.92
CA ALA A 117 -24.08 -31.10 11.50
C ALA A 117 -25.21 -30.73 12.49
N LEU A 118 -26.40 -30.43 11.96
CA LEU A 118 -27.56 -30.20 12.81
C LEU A 118 -27.91 -31.51 13.54
N LYS A 119 -28.20 -31.40 14.83
CA LYS A 119 -28.82 -32.51 15.58
C LYS A 119 -30.28 -32.64 15.14
N GLN A 120 -30.83 -33.85 15.25
CA GLN A 120 -32.23 -34.12 14.93
C GLN A 120 -33.21 -33.17 15.65
N GLN A 121 -32.91 -32.82 16.90
CA GLN A 121 -33.69 -31.86 17.69
C GLN A 121 -33.77 -30.47 17.04
N HIS A 122 -32.67 -29.98 16.46
CA HIS A 122 -32.65 -28.69 15.76
C HIS A 122 -33.41 -28.74 14.44
N ILE A 123 -33.34 -29.86 13.73
CA ILE A 123 -34.09 -30.09 12.49
C ILE A 123 -35.60 -30.07 12.79
N ASN A 124 -36.03 -30.81 13.81
CA ASN A 124 -37.44 -30.88 14.21
C ASN A 124 -37.97 -29.54 14.71
N GLY A 125 -37.17 -28.77 15.46
CA GLY A 125 -37.55 -27.43 15.92
C GLY A 125 -37.71 -26.41 14.79
N GLN A 126 -36.99 -26.56 13.68
CA GLN A 126 -37.17 -25.71 12.49
C GLN A 126 -38.41 -26.08 11.67
N LEU A 127 -38.88 -27.32 11.76
CA LEU A 127 -40.06 -27.82 11.04
C LEU A 127 -41.40 -27.46 11.71
N GLN A 128 -41.37 -26.96 12.95
CA GLN A 128 -42.57 -26.59 13.71
C GLN A 128 -42.94 -25.10 13.62
N PHE A 129 -42.17 -24.30 12.87
CA PHE A 129 -42.49 -22.93 12.49
C PHE A 129 -42.82 -22.85 10.99
#